data_AF-A0A1Q7AZ66-F1
#
_entry.id   AF-A0A1Q7AZ66-F1
#
_cell.length_a   1.000
_cell.length_b   1.000
_cell.length_c   1.000
_cell.angle_alpha   90.00
_cell.angle_beta   90.00
_cell.angle_gamma   90.00
#
_symmetry.space_group_name_H-M   'P 1'
#
loop_
_entity.id
_entity.type
_entity.pdbx_description
1 polymer ?
#
loop_
_entity_poly.entity_id
_entity_poly.type
_entity_poly.pdbx_seq_one_letter_code
_entity_poly.pdbx_strand_id
1 'polypeptide(L)'
;MHLGVWIACEGTFLPCPNPVSGERDDTVAGWRAVNYFATTLVSPETPDPGPQIERHRFALMLSLTSPGQPYFGGPPGELAYSNVRYDSASYVGRARGAVFLDYRLRFEVSLSADNQDESALHILHATAYPELTLPSWAGKSVPGRDGATEPLTRMYNPAANDANRRKSEGLCRDFYGSWDPQQVNCDEYPFASTYEGSRTGPERNGGLDRFSVRLIDAADNQFVGNQLLEVGFYRANRVLDGDQFWVAVVS
;
A
#
# COMPACT_ATOMS: atom_id res chain seq x y z
N MET A 1 -3.21 -21.50 39.38
CA MET A 1 -3.27 -21.60 37.91
C MET A 1 -2.80 -20.27 37.38
N HIS A 2 -1.85 -20.30 36.47
CA HIS A 2 -1.29 -19.12 35.81
C HIS A 2 -1.50 -19.22 34.31
N LEU A 3 -1.67 -18.07 33.68
CA LEU A 3 -1.72 -17.89 32.24
C LEU A 3 -0.51 -17.06 31.83
N GLY A 4 0.34 -17.64 30.98
CA GLY A 4 1.44 -16.96 30.30
C GLY A 4 1.00 -16.49 28.92
N VAL A 5 1.41 -15.28 28.55
CA VAL A 5 1.16 -14.66 27.24
C VAL A 5 2.46 -14.06 26.74
N TRP A 6 2.89 -14.38 25.52
CA TRP A 6 4.06 -13.73 24.90
C TRP A 6 3.90 -13.55 23.40
N ILE A 7 4.75 -12.68 22.83
CA ILE A 7 4.87 -12.52 21.38
C ILE A 7 6.13 -13.28 20.92
N ALA A 8 5.92 -14.32 20.12
CA ALA A 8 6.98 -14.92 19.33
C ALA A 8 7.20 -14.11 18.05
N CYS A 9 8.43 -14.09 17.56
CA CYS A 9 8.77 -13.42 16.31
C CYS A 9 9.68 -14.35 15.49
N GLU A 10 9.43 -14.39 14.19
CA GLU A 10 10.29 -15.02 13.19
C GLU A 10 10.86 -13.92 12.28
N GLY A 11 12.19 -13.77 12.23
CA GLY A 11 12.88 -12.74 11.45
C GLY A 11 14.34 -13.13 11.16
N THR A 12 14.84 -12.74 9.99
CA THR A 12 16.16 -13.16 9.48
C THR A 12 17.31 -12.20 9.80
N PHE A 13 17.05 -10.97 10.26
CA PHE A 13 18.09 -9.94 10.41
C PHE A 13 18.12 -9.19 11.76
N LEU A 14 17.00 -8.93 12.45
CA LEU A 14 17.03 -8.56 13.87
C LEU A 14 16.81 -9.76 14.78
N PRO A 15 17.62 -9.93 15.86
CA PRO A 15 17.20 -10.76 16.96
C PRO A 15 15.91 -10.16 17.52
N CYS A 16 14.86 -10.98 17.59
CA CYS A 16 13.64 -10.66 18.33
C CYS A 16 14.04 -10.04 19.67
N PRO A 17 13.45 -8.91 20.10
CA PRO A 17 13.86 -8.28 21.34
C PRO A 17 13.90 -9.31 22.46
N ASN A 18 15.04 -9.33 23.14
CA ASN A 18 15.43 -10.32 24.15
C ASN A 18 14.23 -10.59 25.12
N PRO A 19 13.96 -11.84 25.54
CA PRO A 19 12.66 -12.28 26.12
C PRO A 19 12.21 -11.63 27.45
N VAL A 20 12.89 -10.61 27.96
CA VAL A 20 12.57 -9.99 29.26
C VAL A 20 11.44 -8.96 29.17
N SER A 21 11.12 -8.44 27.97
CA SER A 21 10.06 -7.40 27.77
C SER A 21 8.80 -7.90 27.05
N GLY A 22 8.72 -9.20 26.73
CA GLY A 22 7.76 -9.74 25.76
C GLY A 22 6.80 -10.80 26.31
N GLU A 23 6.88 -11.15 27.59
CA GLU A 23 6.02 -12.15 28.24
C GLU A 23 5.34 -11.57 29.49
N ARG A 24 4.08 -11.95 29.70
CA ARG A 24 3.39 -11.80 30.98
C ARG A 24 2.87 -13.15 31.43
N ASP A 25 3.41 -13.65 32.54
CA ASP A 25 2.86 -14.76 33.31
C ASP A 25 2.19 -14.19 34.56
N ASP A 26 0.91 -14.51 34.75
CA ASP A 26 0.16 -14.06 35.92
C ASP A 26 -0.92 -15.06 36.33
N THR A 27 -1.34 -14.97 37.59
CA THR A 27 -2.48 -15.71 38.13
C THR A 27 -3.78 -15.28 37.44
N VAL A 28 -4.80 -16.15 37.47
CA VAL A 28 -6.15 -15.79 37.01
C VAL A 28 -6.69 -14.53 37.71
N ALA A 29 -6.36 -14.34 39.00
CA ALA A 29 -6.75 -13.14 39.73
C ALA A 29 -6.04 -11.88 39.21
N GLY A 30 -4.74 -11.97 38.90
CA GLY A 30 -3.96 -10.87 38.33
C GLY A 30 -4.41 -10.48 36.92
N TRP A 31 -4.74 -11.46 36.07
CA TRP A 31 -5.35 -11.20 34.76
C TRP A 31 -6.74 -10.57 34.84
N ARG A 32 -7.51 -10.85 35.89
CA ARG A 32 -8.80 -10.16 36.13
C ARG A 32 -8.61 -8.72 36.59
N ALA A 33 -7.52 -8.42 37.30
CA ALA A 33 -7.20 -7.08 37.76
C ALA A 33 -6.62 -6.21 36.64
N VAL A 34 -5.76 -6.78 35.80
CA VAL A 34 -5.20 -6.15 34.60
C VAL A 34 -5.38 -7.12 33.45
N ASN A 35 -6.28 -6.82 32.51
CA ASN A 35 -6.72 -7.76 31.48
C ASN A 35 -6.01 -7.60 30.13
N TYR A 36 -4.81 -7.00 30.10
CA TYR A 36 -4.03 -6.81 28.88
C TYR A 36 -2.55 -7.11 29.07
N PHE A 37 -1.88 -7.49 27.99
CA PHE A 37 -0.42 -7.49 27.87
C PHE A 37 -0.05 -6.59 26.71
N ALA A 38 1.01 -5.81 26.86
CA ALA A 38 1.52 -4.93 25.82
C ALA A 38 3.05 -4.93 25.87
N THR A 39 3.66 -4.83 24.69
CA THR A 39 5.09 -4.63 24.52
C THR A 39 5.33 -3.66 23.37
N THR A 40 6.48 -3.00 23.36
CA THR A 40 6.84 -2.02 22.33
C THR A 40 8.04 -2.52 21.56
N LEU A 41 7.90 -2.51 20.24
CA LEU A 41 8.93 -2.87 19.28
C LEU A 41 9.32 -1.60 18.54
N VAL A 42 10.61 -1.33 18.45
CA VAL A 42 11.13 -0.11 17.81
C VAL A 42 12.04 -0.52 16.68
N SER A 43 11.79 0.01 15.49
CA SER A 43 12.66 -0.18 14.33
C SER A 43 14.03 0.47 14.59
N PRO A 44 15.16 -0.19 14.29
CA PRO A 44 16.45 0.48 14.25
C PRO A 44 16.45 1.59 13.18
N GLU A 45 17.23 2.64 13.39
CA GLU A 45 17.69 3.49 12.28
C GLU A 45 19.04 2.95 11.85
N THR A 46 19.16 2.44 10.63
CA THR A 46 20.47 2.27 10.02
C THR A 46 20.80 3.54 9.21
N PRO A 47 22.06 3.98 9.14
CA PRO A 47 22.45 5.06 8.25
C PRO A 47 22.75 4.47 6.87
N ASP A 48 21.77 4.46 5.96
CA ASP A 48 21.97 4.00 4.57
C ASP A 48 21.07 4.81 3.61
N PRO A 49 21.46 5.05 2.34
CA PRO A 49 20.80 6.01 1.46
C PRO A 49 19.54 5.48 0.75
N GLY A 50 19.15 4.22 0.99
CA GLY A 50 17.96 3.59 0.42
C GLY A 50 16.84 3.35 1.44
N PRO A 51 15.65 2.90 0.99
CA PRO A 51 14.62 2.41 1.90
C PRO A 51 15.19 1.31 2.80
N GLN A 52 15.02 1.49 4.10
CA GLN A 52 15.30 0.45 5.09
C GLN A 52 14.00 -0.27 5.34
N ILE A 53 14.02 -1.59 5.16
CA ILE A 53 12.83 -2.42 5.24
C ILE A 53 13.19 -3.66 6.03
N GLU A 54 12.44 -3.91 7.09
CA GLU A 54 12.49 -5.15 7.83
C GLU A 54 11.09 -5.70 8.04
N ARG A 55 10.94 -7.01 7.80
CA ARG A 55 9.64 -7.69 7.90
C ARG A 55 9.71 -8.71 9.02
N HIS A 56 8.68 -8.71 9.85
CA HIS A 56 8.52 -9.64 10.95
C HIS A 56 7.14 -10.28 10.89
N ARG A 57 7.10 -11.56 11.27
CA ARG A 57 5.88 -12.26 11.61
C ARG A 57 5.80 -12.35 13.13
N PHE A 58 4.83 -11.66 13.72
CA PHE A 58 4.57 -11.72 15.16
C PHE A 58 3.44 -12.72 15.41
N ALA A 59 3.69 -13.70 16.28
CA ALA A 59 2.69 -14.69 16.69
C ALA A 59 2.36 -14.53 18.18
N LEU A 60 1.07 -14.49 18.50
CA LEU A 60 0.57 -14.49 19.87
C LEU A 60 0.56 -15.92 20.41
N MET A 61 1.20 -16.09 21.56
CA MET A 61 1.43 -17.37 22.20
C MET A 61 0.80 -17.38 23.61
N LEU A 62 0.25 -18.52 24.02
CA LEU A 62 -0.31 -18.74 25.36
C LEU A 62 0.26 -20.00 26.02
N SER A 63 0.37 -19.96 27.34
CA SER A 63 0.69 -21.12 28.18
C SER A 63 -0.21 -21.15 29.42
N LEU A 64 -0.54 -22.34 29.91
CA LEU A 64 -1.33 -22.54 31.12
C LEU A 64 -0.57 -23.47 32.07
N THR A 65 -0.33 -23.03 33.30
CA THR A 65 0.38 -23.82 34.32
C THR A 65 -0.47 -23.96 35.59
N SER A 66 -0.38 -25.12 36.25
CA SER A 66 -1.09 -25.39 37.51
C SER A 66 -0.21 -26.15 38.51
N PRO A 67 -0.43 -26.01 39.83
CA PRO A 67 0.44 -26.63 40.85
C PRO A 67 0.56 -28.16 40.77
N GLY A 68 -0.39 -28.86 40.12
CA GLY A 68 -0.38 -30.32 39.95
C GLY A 68 -0.05 -30.81 38.54
N GLN A 69 0.12 -29.91 37.58
CA GLN A 69 0.48 -30.19 36.19
C GLN A 69 1.36 -29.03 35.70
N PRO A 70 2.70 -29.20 35.68
CA PRO A 70 3.62 -28.09 35.43
C PRO A 70 3.52 -27.51 34.01
N TYR A 71 2.88 -28.21 33.06
CA TYR A 71 2.73 -27.72 31.69
C TYR A 71 1.52 -28.36 30.99
N PHE A 72 0.50 -27.56 30.65
CA PHE A 72 -0.48 -27.94 29.63
C PHE A 72 -0.09 -27.26 28.32
N GLY A 73 0.93 -27.80 27.65
CA GLY A 73 1.24 -27.44 26.27
C GLY A 73 0.52 -28.40 25.34
N GLY A 74 -0.67 -28.02 24.87
CA GLY A 74 -0.96 -28.34 23.47
C GLY A 74 0.16 -27.74 22.61
N PRO A 75 0.40 -28.23 21.37
CA PRO A 75 1.30 -27.52 20.48
C PRO A 75 0.91 -26.04 20.52
N PRO A 76 1.85 -25.09 20.65
CA PRO A 76 1.49 -23.69 20.65
C PRO A 76 0.86 -23.40 19.29
N GLY A 77 -0.45 -23.53 19.21
CA GLY A 77 -1.21 -23.05 18.09
C GLY A 77 -1.04 -21.55 18.17
N GLU A 78 -0.36 -20.97 17.19
CA GLU A 78 -0.41 -19.52 17.00
C GLU A 78 -1.88 -19.11 17.03
N LEU A 79 -2.29 -18.38 18.06
CA LEU A 79 -3.71 -18.02 18.20
C LEU A 79 -4.09 -16.94 17.22
N ALA A 80 -3.12 -16.07 16.95
CA ALA A 80 -3.16 -15.04 15.95
C ALA A 80 -1.72 -14.73 15.56
N TYR A 81 -1.52 -14.34 14.32
CA TYR A 81 -0.28 -13.73 13.87
C TYR A 81 -0.57 -12.44 13.11
N SER A 82 0.44 -11.61 12.99
CA SER A 82 0.41 -10.44 12.11
C SER A 82 1.76 -10.24 11.45
N ASN A 83 1.73 -9.93 10.16
CA ASN A 83 2.91 -9.52 9.42
C ASN A 83 3.07 -8.01 9.50
N VAL A 84 4.23 -7.57 9.98
CA VAL A 84 4.55 -6.16 10.18
C VAL A 84 5.83 -5.83 9.45
N ARG A 85 5.82 -4.72 8.72
CA ARG A 85 7.02 -4.08 8.21
C ARG A 85 7.42 -2.94 9.12
N TYR A 86 8.69 -2.89 9.48
CA TYR A 86 9.34 -1.69 9.97
C TYR A 86 10.14 -1.05 8.84
N ASP A 87 10.03 0.26 8.70
CA ASP A 87 10.69 0.94 7.59
C ASP A 87 11.12 2.38 7.85
N SER A 88 12.13 2.83 7.10
CA SER A 88 12.50 4.23 6.94
C SER A 88 12.83 4.50 5.48
N ALA A 89 12.21 5.53 4.88
CA ALA A 89 12.59 6.02 3.57
C ALA A 89 12.41 7.55 3.50
N SER A 90 13.21 8.22 2.69
CA SER A 90 13.21 9.70 2.60
C SER A 90 11.96 10.28 1.95
N TYR A 91 11.20 9.46 1.24
CA TYR A 91 10.01 9.84 0.47
C TYR A 91 8.69 9.41 1.13
N VAL A 92 8.76 8.87 2.34
CA VAL A 92 7.61 8.65 3.22
C VAL A 92 7.69 9.59 4.41
N GLY A 93 6.54 9.95 4.98
CA GLY A 93 6.43 11.10 5.89
C GLY A 93 7.45 11.12 7.05
N ARG A 94 7.41 10.13 7.94
CA ARG A 94 8.30 10.05 9.13
C ARG A 94 9.30 8.90 9.00
N ALA A 95 10.48 8.99 9.62
CA ALA A 95 11.33 7.82 9.82
C ALA A 95 10.73 6.87 10.87
N ARG A 96 11.25 5.65 10.97
CA ARG A 96 10.87 4.64 11.99
C ARG A 96 9.39 4.25 11.97
N GLY A 97 8.91 3.91 10.77
CA GLY A 97 7.55 3.42 10.56
C GLY A 97 7.35 1.99 11.01
N ALA A 98 6.09 1.67 11.32
CA ALA A 98 5.59 0.30 11.43
C ALA A 98 4.27 0.22 10.64
N VAL A 99 4.13 -0.78 9.77
CA VAL A 99 2.97 -0.98 8.90
C VAL A 99 2.54 -2.44 8.95
N PHE A 100 1.24 -2.69 9.12
CA PHE A 100 0.67 -4.02 8.97
C PHE A 100 0.61 -4.40 7.49
N LEU A 101 1.24 -5.51 7.11
CA LEU A 101 1.33 -5.97 5.73
C LEU A 101 0.10 -6.77 5.29
N ASP A 102 -0.69 -7.28 6.24
CA ASP A 102 -1.89 -8.06 5.95
C ASP A 102 -3.06 -7.18 5.48
N TYR A 103 -2.95 -5.86 5.61
CA TYR A 103 -3.95 -4.92 5.15
C TYR A 103 -3.79 -4.64 3.65
N ARG A 104 -4.87 -4.88 2.89
CA ARG A 104 -4.94 -4.52 1.47
C ARG A 104 -5.09 -3.01 1.33
N LEU A 105 -4.03 -2.35 0.90
CA LEU A 105 -4.04 -0.90 0.67
C LEU A 105 -5.01 -0.52 -0.46
N ARG A 106 -5.91 0.42 -0.15
CA ARG A 106 -6.96 0.91 -1.05
C ARG A 106 -6.93 2.43 -1.08
N PHE A 107 -6.68 2.99 -2.26
CA PHE A 107 -6.78 4.41 -2.55
C PHE A 107 -8.19 4.74 -3.04
N GLU A 108 -8.85 5.70 -2.42
CA GLU A 108 -10.22 6.07 -2.76
C GLU A 108 -10.28 7.40 -3.48
N VAL A 109 -11.09 7.47 -4.54
CA VAL A 109 -11.36 8.69 -5.32
C VAL A 109 -12.87 8.78 -5.54
N SER A 110 -13.48 9.93 -5.24
CA SER A 110 -14.94 10.09 -5.23
C SER A 110 -15.50 10.66 -6.54
N LEU A 111 -16.63 10.09 -7.00
CA LEU A 111 -17.46 10.63 -8.09
C LEU A 111 -18.36 11.79 -7.66
N SER A 112 -18.56 12.00 -6.35
CA SER A 112 -19.46 13.05 -5.82
C SER A 112 -18.73 14.27 -5.29
N ALA A 113 -17.40 14.25 -5.24
CA ALA A 113 -16.62 15.39 -4.82
C ALA A 113 -16.15 16.16 -6.06
N ASP A 114 -16.59 17.42 -6.19
CA ASP A 114 -16.30 18.33 -7.33
C ASP A 114 -14.81 18.55 -7.63
N ASN A 115 -13.90 18.09 -6.77
CA ASN A 115 -12.45 18.19 -6.96
C ASN A 115 -11.78 16.83 -7.23
N GLN A 116 -12.57 15.81 -7.53
CA GLN A 116 -12.14 14.44 -7.77
C GLN A 116 -12.96 13.75 -8.88
N ASP A 117 -14.12 14.28 -9.24
CA ASP A 117 -15.13 13.58 -10.02
C ASP A 117 -14.66 13.32 -11.45
N GLU A 118 -13.88 14.22 -12.05
CA GLU A 118 -13.31 14.00 -13.37
C GLU A 118 -12.23 12.91 -13.37
N SER A 119 -11.32 12.93 -12.40
CA SER A 119 -10.32 11.86 -12.21
C SER A 119 -11.00 10.53 -11.89
N ALA A 120 -11.98 10.52 -10.99
CA ALA A 120 -12.74 9.33 -10.60
C ALA A 120 -13.45 8.72 -11.81
N LEU A 121 -14.08 9.55 -12.65
CA LEU A 121 -14.75 9.11 -13.87
C LEU A 121 -13.75 8.54 -14.89
N HIS A 122 -12.57 9.16 -15.04
CA HIS A 122 -11.52 8.61 -15.90
C HIS A 122 -11.04 7.24 -15.41
N ILE A 123 -10.73 7.10 -14.12
CA ILE A 123 -10.32 5.83 -13.50
C ILE A 123 -11.42 4.77 -13.66
N LEU A 124 -12.68 5.14 -13.46
CA LEU A 124 -13.82 4.24 -13.64
C LEU A 124 -13.89 3.75 -15.09
N HIS A 125 -13.79 4.64 -16.07
CA HIS A 125 -13.81 4.24 -17.48
C HIS A 125 -12.60 3.38 -17.84
N ALA A 126 -11.41 3.74 -17.39
CA ALA A 126 -10.19 2.99 -17.65
C ALA A 126 -10.28 1.55 -17.13
N THR A 127 -10.93 1.33 -15.99
CA THR A 127 -11.01 0.01 -15.34
C THR A 127 -12.27 -0.79 -15.65
N ALA A 128 -13.39 -0.14 -15.97
CA ALA A 128 -14.67 -0.79 -16.25
C ALA A 128 -14.98 -0.93 -17.74
N TYR A 129 -14.50 0.02 -18.57
CA TYR A 129 -14.72 0.07 -20.01
C TYR A 129 -13.41 0.41 -20.75
N PRO A 130 -12.32 -0.33 -20.48
CA PRO A 130 -10.97 0.00 -20.97
C PRO A 130 -10.89 0.19 -22.48
N GLU A 131 -11.63 -0.60 -23.25
CA GLU A 131 -11.68 -0.54 -24.71
C GLU A 131 -12.26 0.77 -25.26
N LEU A 132 -13.02 1.50 -24.45
CA LEU A 132 -13.59 2.81 -24.82
C LEU A 132 -12.66 3.98 -24.44
N THR A 133 -11.49 3.71 -23.88
CA THR A 133 -10.51 4.73 -23.51
C THR A 133 -9.29 4.73 -24.42
N LEU A 134 -8.50 5.81 -24.39
CA LEU A 134 -7.32 5.98 -25.24
C LEU A 134 -6.04 5.46 -24.56
N PRO A 135 -5.18 4.66 -25.24
CA PRO A 135 -5.36 4.13 -26.58
C PRO A 135 -6.43 3.03 -26.60
N SER A 136 -7.27 3.01 -27.63
CA SER A 136 -8.36 2.03 -27.75
C SER A 136 -7.93 0.82 -28.58
N TRP A 137 -8.21 -0.37 -28.06
CA TRP A 137 -8.02 -1.63 -28.80
C TRP A 137 -8.92 -2.74 -28.22
N ALA A 138 -9.23 -3.74 -29.05
CA ALA A 138 -10.17 -4.80 -28.71
C ALA A 138 -9.58 -5.76 -27.65
N GLY A 139 -10.30 -5.95 -26.54
CA GLY A 139 -9.84 -6.79 -25.42
C GLY A 139 -8.88 -6.08 -24.46
N LYS A 140 -8.83 -4.74 -24.50
CA LYS A 140 -8.05 -3.94 -23.56
C LYS A 140 -8.44 -4.27 -22.13
N SER A 141 -7.44 -4.29 -21.26
CA SER A 141 -7.62 -4.37 -19.81
C SER A 141 -6.62 -3.45 -19.15
N VAL A 142 -7.03 -2.85 -18.04
CA VAL A 142 -6.21 -1.91 -17.25
C VAL A 142 -6.24 -2.38 -15.79
N PRO A 143 -5.07 -2.54 -15.12
CA PRO A 143 -5.00 -3.07 -13.76
C PRO A 143 -5.41 -2.02 -12.71
N GLY A 144 -5.45 -2.42 -11.44
CA GLY A 144 -5.52 -1.50 -10.31
C GLY A 144 -6.91 -1.32 -9.70
N ARG A 145 -7.97 -1.82 -10.32
CA ARG A 145 -9.34 -1.71 -9.79
C ARG A 145 -9.52 -2.48 -8.48
N ASP A 146 -10.12 -1.87 -7.47
CA ASP A 146 -10.48 -2.57 -6.24
C ASP A 146 -11.37 -3.81 -6.52
N GLY A 147 -11.10 -4.90 -5.81
CA GLY A 147 -11.70 -6.20 -6.06
C GLY A 147 -11.12 -6.98 -7.26
N ALA A 148 -10.33 -6.36 -8.14
CA ALA A 148 -9.65 -7.08 -9.23
C ALA A 148 -8.37 -7.80 -8.75
N THR A 149 -7.89 -8.72 -9.59
CA THR A 149 -6.70 -9.55 -9.31
C THR A 149 -5.39 -8.82 -9.52
N GLU A 150 -5.33 -7.85 -10.43
CA GLU A 150 -4.11 -7.11 -10.75
C GLU A 150 -4.06 -5.78 -9.96
N PRO A 151 -3.16 -5.62 -8.98
CA PRO A 151 -2.94 -4.34 -8.30
C PRO A 151 -2.20 -3.33 -9.16
N LEU A 152 -2.10 -2.10 -8.65
CA LEU A 152 -1.01 -1.19 -8.99
C LEU A 152 0.15 -1.39 -8.01
N THR A 153 1.36 -1.15 -8.48
CA THR A 153 2.59 -1.24 -7.69
C THR A 153 3.24 0.13 -7.65
N ARG A 154 3.41 0.73 -6.47
CA ARG A 154 4.05 2.05 -6.32
C ARG A 154 5.46 1.99 -6.91
N MET A 155 5.79 3.00 -7.70
CA MET A 155 7.12 3.22 -8.27
C MET A 155 7.66 4.57 -7.76
N TYR A 156 8.80 4.53 -7.09
CA TYR A 156 9.54 5.70 -6.64
C TYR A 156 10.83 5.86 -7.45
N ASN A 157 10.67 6.32 -8.69
CA ASN A 157 11.79 6.63 -9.59
C ASN A 157 11.41 7.86 -10.43
N PRO A 158 11.94 9.06 -10.11
CA PRO A 158 11.58 10.29 -10.82
C PRO A 158 11.74 10.21 -12.34
N ALA A 159 12.85 9.62 -12.81
CA ALA A 159 13.11 9.50 -14.25
C ALA A 159 12.10 8.58 -14.96
N ALA A 160 11.67 7.51 -14.30
CA ALA A 160 10.66 6.59 -14.82
C ALA A 160 9.26 7.20 -14.75
N ASN A 161 8.93 7.91 -13.67
CA ASN A 161 7.67 8.66 -13.54
C ASN A 161 7.53 9.68 -14.67
N ASP A 162 8.59 10.42 -14.97
CA ASP A 162 8.61 11.38 -16.07
C ASP A 162 8.55 10.71 -17.45
N ALA A 163 9.04 9.47 -17.57
CA ALA A 163 8.90 8.70 -18.80
C ALA A 163 7.45 8.24 -19.03
N ASN A 164 6.73 7.86 -17.97
CA ASN A 164 5.29 7.59 -18.01
C ASN A 164 4.53 8.86 -18.44
N ARG A 165 4.71 9.97 -17.72
CA ARG A 165 4.05 11.25 -18.05
C ARG A 165 4.27 11.68 -19.49
N ARG A 166 5.53 11.66 -19.95
CA ARG A 166 5.86 12.05 -21.33
C ARG A 166 5.16 11.20 -22.37
N LYS A 167 5.04 9.88 -22.15
CA LYS A 167 4.32 9.00 -23.08
C LYS A 167 2.82 9.30 -23.08
N SER A 168 2.22 9.45 -21.91
CA SER A 168 0.79 9.77 -21.76
C SER A 168 0.43 11.12 -22.37
N GLU A 169 1.20 12.16 -22.06
CA GLU A 169 1.02 13.49 -22.65
C GLU A 169 1.25 13.50 -24.16
N GLY A 170 2.21 12.70 -24.66
CA GLY A 170 2.41 12.51 -26.09
C GLY A 170 1.14 12.02 -26.76
N LEU A 171 0.51 10.98 -26.19
CA LEU A 171 -0.75 10.46 -26.68
C LEU A 171 -1.89 11.48 -26.59
N CYS A 172 -1.98 12.23 -25.48
CA CYS A 172 -2.96 13.33 -25.38
C CYS A 172 -2.76 14.38 -26.47
N ARG A 173 -1.52 14.77 -26.78
CA ARG A 173 -1.22 15.73 -27.86
C ARG A 173 -1.59 15.19 -29.23
N ASP A 174 -1.34 13.91 -29.47
CA ASP A 174 -1.70 13.26 -30.74
C ASP A 174 -3.23 13.22 -30.97
N PHE A 175 -4.01 13.01 -29.91
CA PHE A 175 -5.48 12.90 -30.01
C PHE A 175 -6.24 14.21 -29.85
N TYR A 176 -5.84 15.07 -28.91
CA TYR A 176 -6.57 16.29 -28.54
C TYR A 176 -5.92 17.57 -29.08
N GLY A 177 -4.70 17.50 -29.61
CA GLY A 177 -3.92 18.67 -30.03
C GLY A 177 -3.31 19.42 -28.85
N SER A 178 -3.07 20.71 -29.03
CA SER A 178 -2.55 21.59 -27.95
C SER A 178 -3.67 22.02 -27.01
N TRP A 179 -3.37 22.11 -25.71
CA TRP A 179 -4.25 22.66 -24.69
C TRP A 179 -3.50 23.63 -23.78
N ASP A 180 -4.26 24.41 -23.00
CA ASP A 180 -3.69 25.23 -21.92
C ASP A 180 -3.50 24.34 -20.66
N PRO A 181 -2.26 24.05 -20.24
CA PRO A 181 -2.00 23.20 -19.08
C PRO A 181 -2.43 23.83 -17.75
N GLN A 182 -2.81 25.12 -17.74
CA GLN A 182 -3.38 25.77 -16.55
C GLN A 182 -4.87 25.48 -16.38
N GLN A 183 -5.56 25.09 -17.45
CA GLN A 183 -7.01 24.82 -17.43
C GLN A 183 -7.30 23.32 -17.43
N VAL A 184 -6.56 22.55 -18.23
CA VAL A 184 -6.75 21.10 -18.34
C VAL A 184 -5.44 20.36 -18.28
N ASN A 185 -5.44 19.18 -17.68
CA ASN A 185 -4.28 18.29 -17.59
C ASN A 185 -4.58 16.97 -18.29
N CYS A 186 -3.55 16.36 -18.88
CA CYS A 186 -3.64 14.99 -19.38
C CYS A 186 -3.55 14.03 -18.19
N ASP A 187 -4.69 13.56 -17.72
CA ASP A 187 -4.75 12.53 -16.69
C ASP A 187 -4.42 11.16 -17.28
N GLU A 188 -3.78 10.32 -16.49
CA GLU A 188 -3.25 9.02 -16.89
C GLU A 188 -3.58 7.95 -15.84
N TYR A 189 -4.07 6.81 -16.33
CA TYR A 189 -4.32 5.65 -15.49
C TYR A 189 -3.85 4.36 -16.17
N PRO A 190 -2.97 3.54 -15.57
CA PRO A 190 -2.41 3.68 -14.24
C PRO A 190 -1.50 4.90 -14.07
N PHE A 191 -1.37 5.38 -12.83
CA PHE A 191 -0.64 6.63 -12.51
C PHE A 191 0.83 6.55 -12.92
N ALA A 192 1.46 7.69 -13.29
CA ALA A 192 2.90 7.72 -13.59
C ALA A 192 3.79 7.19 -12.47
N SER A 193 3.35 7.33 -11.21
CA SER A 193 4.04 6.84 -10.03
C SER A 193 3.85 5.33 -9.78
N THR A 194 3.49 4.55 -10.81
CA THR A 194 3.28 3.10 -10.70
C THR A 194 4.05 2.36 -11.77
N TYR A 195 4.46 1.12 -11.47
CA TYR A 195 5.14 0.28 -12.45
C TYR A 195 4.26 -0.05 -13.64
N GLU A 196 2.94 -0.06 -13.46
CA GLU A 196 1.93 -0.30 -14.50
C GLU A 196 1.63 0.94 -15.38
N GLY A 197 2.31 2.07 -15.13
CA GLY A 197 2.16 3.30 -15.89
C GLY A 197 2.49 3.14 -17.38
N SER A 198 2.12 4.14 -18.19
CA SER A 198 2.07 4.04 -19.65
C SER A 198 3.36 3.55 -20.34
N ARG A 199 4.54 3.89 -19.80
CA ARG A 199 5.85 3.53 -20.35
C ARG A 199 6.50 2.35 -19.63
N THR A 200 6.30 2.20 -18.33
CA THR A 200 6.93 1.16 -17.51
C THR A 200 6.11 -0.11 -17.42
N GLY A 201 4.82 -0.05 -17.74
CA GLY A 201 3.89 -1.16 -17.65
C GLY A 201 4.35 -2.36 -18.47
N PRO A 202 4.17 -3.59 -17.95
CA PRO A 202 4.62 -4.78 -18.65
C PRO A 202 3.88 -4.90 -19.98
N GLU A 203 4.65 -5.12 -21.05
CA GLU A 203 4.10 -5.48 -22.35
C GLU A 203 3.31 -6.78 -22.21
N ARG A 204 2.00 -6.67 -22.29
CA ARG A 204 1.08 -7.81 -22.29
C ARG A 204 0.25 -7.76 -23.57
N ASN A 205 -0.31 -8.89 -23.98
CA ASN A 205 -1.15 -8.98 -25.18
C ASN A 205 -0.42 -8.57 -26.48
N GLY A 206 0.83 -8.98 -26.65
CA GLY A 206 1.60 -8.73 -27.87
C GLY A 206 2.16 -7.32 -28.00
N GLY A 207 2.43 -6.64 -26.88
CA GLY A 207 3.01 -5.29 -26.86
C GLY A 207 1.98 -4.16 -26.89
N LEU A 208 0.71 -4.46 -26.62
CA LEU A 208 -0.35 -3.45 -26.59
C LEU A 208 -0.42 -2.73 -25.24
N ASP A 209 -0.63 -1.42 -25.33
CA ASP A 209 -0.60 -0.51 -24.19
C ASP A 209 -1.86 -0.63 -23.29
N ARG A 210 -1.64 -0.89 -21.99
CA ARG A 210 -2.69 -1.12 -20.98
C ARG A 210 -2.92 0.07 -20.06
N PHE A 211 -2.81 1.29 -20.60
CA PHE A 211 -3.10 2.52 -19.89
C PHE A 211 -4.24 3.29 -20.55
N SER A 212 -4.68 4.37 -19.92
CA SER A 212 -5.75 5.25 -20.33
C SER A 212 -5.30 6.69 -20.17
N VAL A 213 -5.64 7.56 -21.12
CA VAL A 213 -5.47 9.00 -20.98
C VAL A 213 -6.76 9.75 -21.27
N ARG A 214 -6.92 10.90 -20.61
CA ARG A 214 -8.04 11.83 -20.82
C ARG A 214 -7.62 13.25 -20.42
N LEU A 215 -8.07 14.26 -21.17
CA LEU A 215 -8.01 15.64 -20.69
C LEU A 215 -9.12 15.87 -19.66
N ILE A 216 -8.74 16.35 -18.49
CA ILE A 216 -9.65 16.71 -17.39
C ILE A 216 -9.24 18.07 -16.80
N ASP A 217 -10.10 18.69 -16.00
CA ASP A 217 -9.81 19.93 -15.28
C ASP A 217 -8.48 19.84 -14.49
N ALA A 218 -7.66 20.88 -14.61
CA ALA A 218 -6.33 20.89 -14.02
C ALA A 218 -6.36 20.91 -12.48
N ALA A 219 -7.35 21.56 -11.86
CA ALA A 219 -7.46 21.62 -10.41
C ALA A 219 -7.90 20.26 -9.82
N ASP A 220 -8.84 19.57 -10.46
CA ASP A 220 -9.24 18.19 -10.12
C ASP A 220 -8.03 17.24 -10.18
N ASN A 221 -7.35 17.18 -11.32
CA ASN A 221 -6.20 16.29 -11.52
C ASN A 221 -5.08 16.54 -10.50
N GLN A 222 -4.74 17.81 -10.29
CA GLN A 222 -3.69 18.19 -9.35
C GLN A 222 -4.07 17.92 -7.90
N PHE A 223 -5.35 18.04 -7.54
CA PHE A 223 -5.84 17.71 -6.21
C PHE A 223 -5.71 16.19 -5.96
N VAL A 224 -6.20 15.37 -6.89
CA VAL A 224 -6.12 13.90 -6.77
C VAL A 224 -4.66 13.44 -6.73
N GLY A 225 -3.82 13.92 -7.64
CA GLY A 225 -2.41 13.53 -7.71
C GLY A 225 -1.57 14.00 -6.51
N ASN A 226 -1.64 15.28 -6.16
CA ASN A 226 -0.74 15.86 -5.15
C ASN A 226 -1.27 15.71 -3.72
N GLN A 227 -2.57 15.93 -3.51
CA GLN A 227 -3.14 15.95 -2.16
C GLN A 227 -3.64 14.58 -1.75
N LEU A 228 -4.45 13.92 -2.58
CA LEU A 228 -5.03 12.64 -2.19
C LEU A 228 -4.04 11.49 -2.34
N LEU A 229 -3.42 11.32 -3.51
CA LEU A 229 -2.55 10.19 -3.79
C LEU A 229 -1.21 10.34 -3.06
N GLU A 230 -0.45 11.41 -3.31
CA GLU A 230 0.90 11.56 -2.74
C GLU A 230 0.88 11.80 -1.21
N VAL A 231 0.06 12.74 -0.73
CA VAL A 231 0.03 13.08 0.70
C VAL A 231 -0.94 12.18 1.47
N GLY A 232 -2.20 12.13 1.05
CA GLY A 232 -3.30 11.46 1.75
C GLY A 232 -3.22 9.94 1.74
N PHE A 233 -2.53 9.35 0.76
CA PHE A 233 -2.44 7.90 0.62
C PHE A 233 -1.02 7.38 0.76
N TYR A 234 -0.11 7.75 -0.14
CA TYR A 234 1.27 7.26 -0.16
C TYR A 234 2.03 7.56 1.11
N ARG A 235 2.04 8.82 1.56
CA ARG A 235 2.76 9.19 2.79
C ARG A 235 2.01 8.78 4.06
N ALA A 236 0.69 8.92 4.08
CA ALA A 236 -0.13 8.57 5.23
C ALA A 236 -0.08 7.08 5.57
N ASN A 237 -0.12 6.21 4.55
CA ASN A 237 -0.05 4.76 4.70
C ASN A 237 1.37 4.19 4.52
N ARG A 238 2.37 5.07 4.34
CA ARG A 238 3.77 4.71 4.12
C ARG A 238 3.98 3.69 2.98
N VAL A 239 3.23 3.82 1.90
CA VAL A 239 3.37 2.96 0.72
C VAL A 239 4.80 3.10 0.21
N LEU A 240 5.61 2.06 0.11
CA LEU A 240 6.99 2.13 -0.39
C LEU A 240 7.07 1.78 -1.87
N ASP A 241 8.22 2.04 -2.49
CA ASP A 241 8.53 1.47 -3.79
C ASP A 241 8.34 -0.06 -3.77
N GLY A 242 7.59 -0.59 -4.75
CA GLY A 242 7.23 -2.01 -4.81
C GLY A 242 5.99 -2.41 -4.01
N ASP A 243 5.42 -1.54 -3.18
CA ASP A 243 4.17 -1.86 -2.47
C ASP A 243 2.98 -1.86 -3.42
N GLN A 244 2.10 -2.83 -3.23
CA GLN A 244 0.89 -3.00 -4.02
C GLN A 244 -0.29 -2.28 -3.37
N PHE A 245 -1.15 -1.71 -4.21
CA PHE A 245 -2.40 -1.09 -3.80
C PHE A 245 -3.46 -1.18 -4.91
N TRP A 246 -4.70 -0.92 -4.53
CA TRP A 246 -5.84 -0.86 -5.44
C TRP A 246 -6.52 0.49 -5.36
N VAL A 247 -7.28 0.83 -6.38
CA VAL A 247 -8.01 2.08 -6.51
C VAL A 247 -9.50 1.78 -6.52
N ALA A 248 -10.22 2.39 -5.59
CA ALA A 248 -11.66 2.31 -5.48
C ALA A 248 -12.29 3.65 -5.87
N VAL A 249 -13.14 3.61 -6.89
CA VAL A 249 -14.01 4.73 -7.22
C VAL A 249 -15.26 4.64 -6.36
N VAL A 250 -15.50 5.65 -5.54
CA VAL A 250 -16.63 5.71 -4.59
C VAL A 250 -17.65 6.77 -4.99
N SER A 251 -18.86 6.66 -4.46
CA SER A 251 -19.96 7.62 -4.66
C SER A 251 -20.11 8.55 -3.48
#